data_AF-A0A501W905-F1
#
_entry.id   AF-A0A501W905-F1
#
_cell.length_a   1.000
_cell.length_b   1.000
_cell.length_c   1.000
_cell.angle_alpha   90.00
_cell.angle_beta   90.00
_cell.angle_gamma   90.00
#
_symmetry.space_group_name_H-M   'P 1'
#
loop_
_entity.id
_entity.type
_entity.pdbx_description
1 polymer ?
#
loop_
_entity_poly.entity_id
_entity_poly.type
_entity_poly.pdbx_seq_one_letter_code
_entity_poly.pdbx_strand_id
1 'polypeptide(L)'
;MGYLAFILFVALVAYFFYRWATRQKRHRRQVLHAEFPAAWRKILQDRVGFYHTLKTEEEKRRFEKMLQLFLSEKRITGIDVEVDDLTKVLVASSAIIPIFGFRDWEYRHLGEVLVFPGSIKKYKDEKSEAVSEVLGRVNPFQNDHYVTLSKPALERGFNDMADRKNVGIHEFAHMLDQADGEIDGTPAAYLPEELVQPWQELMYRKIKKIRQGKSDIDVYGATSEAEFFAVVTEYFFEKPDQLAEKHPELYKLLTQVFDQNPKRRFRINFKQLLNPYGKRIGRNEPCPCGSGKKYKQCCMLKRK
;
A
#
# COMPACT_ATOMS: atom_id res chain seq x y z
N MET A 1 -51.07 -30.93 10.78
CA MET A 1 -49.79 -31.31 10.15
C MET A 1 -49.23 -30.23 9.21
N GLY A 2 -50.03 -29.65 8.29
CA GLY A 2 -49.55 -28.63 7.34
C GLY A 2 -49.02 -27.33 7.97
N TYR A 3 -49.68 -26.79 9.00
CA TYR A 3 -49.23 -25.55 9.65
C TYR A 3 -47.88 -25.68 10.37
N LEU A 4 -47.62 -26.81 11.04
CA LEU A 4 -46.31 -27.06 11.68
C LEU A 4 -45.19 -27.18 10.65
N ALA A 5 -45.45 -27.89 9.54
CA ALA A 5 -44.50 -28.00 8.44
C ALA A 5 -44.21 -26.63 7.78
N PHE A 6 -45.24 -25.80 7.61
CA PHE A 6 -45.09 -24.44 7.07
C PHE A 6 -44.29 -23.53 8.02
N ILE A 7 -44.56 -23.56 9.33
CA ILE A 7 -43.81 -22.78 10.32
C ILE A 7 -42.33 -23.22 10.34
N LEU A 8 -42.06 -24.53 10.29
CA LEU A 8 -40.69 -25.06 10.21
C LEU A 8 -39.97 -24.61 8.93
N PHE A 9 -40.66 -24.62 7.79
CA PHE A 9 -40.12 -24.14 6.53
C PHE A 9 -39.77 -22.65 6.59
N VAL A 10 -40.68 -21.80 7.07
CA VAL A 10 -40.43 -20.36 7.23
C VAL A 10 -39.28 -20.10 8.20
N ALA A 11 -39.21 -20.83 9.32
CA ALA A 11 -38.12 -20.72 10.27
C ALA A 11 -36.76 -21.11 9.65
N LEU A 12 -36.73 -22.17 8.83
CA LEU A 12 -35.52 -22.57 8.09
C LEU A 12 -35.10 -21.51 7.08
N VAL A 13 -36.03 -20.98 6.29
CA VAL A 13 -35.75 -19.90 5.32
C VAL A 13 -35.21 -18.66 6.05
N ALA A 14 -35.87 -18.23 7.13
CA ALA A 14 -35.42 -17.11 7.96
C ALA A 14 -34.04 -17.37 8.57
N TYR A 15 -33.76 -18.60 9.02
CA TYR A 15 -32.46 -19.00 9.56
C TYR A 15 -31.35 -18.94 8.49
N PHE A 16 -31.58 -19.52 7.31
CA PHE A 16 -30.62 -19.47 6.21
C PHE A 16 -30.41 -18.05 5.69
N PHE A 17 -31.48 -17.26 5.58
CA PHE A 17 -31.40 -15.84 5.23
C PHE A 17 -30.60 -15.05 6.27
N TYR A 18 -30.89 -15.21 7.57
CA TYR A 18 -30.11 -14.59 8.64
C TYR A 18 -28.64 -15.00 8.57
N ARG A 19 -28.34 -16.29 8.35
CA ARG A 19 -26.96 -16.76 8.22
C ARG A 19 -26.26 -16.16 7.01
N TRP A 20 -26.93 -16.06 5.86
CA TRP A 20 -26.38 -15.45 4.66
C TRP A 20 -26.15 -13.95 4.86
N ALA A 21 -27.16 -13.21 5.31
CA ALA A 21 -27.11 -11.78 5.54
C ALA A 21 -26.06 -11.38 6.59
N THR A 22 -25.85 -12.21 7.62
CA THR A 22 -24.83 -11.97 8.66
C THR A 22 -23.48 -12.62 8.37
N ARG A 23 -23.29 -13.32 7.24
CA ARG A 23 -22.06 -14.09 6.94
C ARG A 23 -20.82 -13.21 7.01
N GLN A 24 -20.83 -12.07 6.33
CA GLN A 24 -19.67 -11.16 6.28
C GLN A 24 -19.37 -10.57 7.67
N LYS A 25 -20.40 -10.06 8.37
CA LYS A 25 -20.23 -9.50 9.73
C LYS A 25 -19.70 -10.55 10.72
N ARG A 26 -20.18 -11.79 10.64
CA ARG A 26 -19.70 -12.89 11.47
C ARG A 26 -18.27 -13.27 11.13
N HIS A 27 -17.92 -13.34 9.84
CA HIS A 27 -16.56 -13.62 9.40
C HIS A 27 -15.58 -12.55 9.88
N ARG A 28 -15.86 -11.26 9.65
CA ARG A 28 -15.04 -10.15 10.16
C ARG A 28 -14.88 -10.19 11.67
N ARG A 29 -15.96 -10.48 12.41
CA ARG A 29 -15.90 -10.64 13.87
C ARG A 29 -14.97 -11.80 14.27
N GLN A 30 -15.03 -12.94 13.58
CA GLN A 30 -14.12 -14.06 13.83
C GLN A 30 -12.66 -13.67 13.56
N VAL A 31 -12.37 -13.03 12.43
CA VAL A 31 -11.02 -12.56 12.07
C VAL A 31 -10.49 -11.55 13.11
N LEU A 32 -11.33 -10.62 13.55
CA LEU A 32 -10.95 -9.61 14.55
C LEU A 32 -10.77 -10.20 15.96
N HIS A 33 -11.44 -11.29 16.31
CA HIS A 33 -11.20 -11.99 17.58
C HIS A 33 -10.01 -12.96 17.52
N ALA A 34 -9.62 -13.44 16.33
CA ALA A 34 -8.46 -14.30 16.17
C ALA A 34 -7.18 -13.57 16.60
N GLU A 35 -6.27 -14.31 17.24
CA GLU A 35 -4.95 -13.77 17.56
C GLU A 35 -4.18 -13.45 16.28
N PHE A 36 -3.39 -12.38 16.34
CA PHE A 36 -2.56 -12.00 15.21
C PHE A 36 -1.34 -12.92 15.12
N PRO A 37 -1.10 -13.61 13.98
CA PRO A 37 -0.05 -14.61 13.86
C PRO A 37 1.34 -14.07 14.22
N ALA A 38 2.08 -14.83 15.03
CA ALA A 38 3.43 -14.44 15.47
C ALA A 38 4.41 -14.27 14.30
N ALA A 39 4.30 -15.10 13.26
CA ALA A 39 5.13 -15.00 12.05
C ALA A 39 4.90 -13.66 11.32
N TRP A 40 3.63 -13.23 11.19
CA TRP A 40 3.30 -11.95 10.56
C TRP A 40 3.80 -10.77 11.39
N ARG A 41 3.70 -10.87 12.73
CA ARG A 41 4.20 -9.81 13.63
C ARG A 41 5.71 -9.66 13.52
N LYS A 42 6.43 -10.78 13.42
CA LYS A 42 7.87 -10.77 13.18
C LYS A 42 8.19 -10.06 11.85
N ILE A 43 7.45 -10.33 10.77
CA ILE A 43 7.65 -9.64 9.48
C ILE A 43 7.41 -8.13 9.63
N LEU A 44 6.34 -7.70 10.31
CA LEU A 44 6.08 -6.28 10.56
C LEU A 44 7.24 -5.61 11.31
N GLN A 45 7.76 -6.27 12.35
CA GLN A 45 8.91 -5.80 13.12
C GLN A 45 10.21 -5.81 12.32
N ASP A 46 10.43 -6.77 11.44
CA ASP A 46 11.70 -6.88 10.72
C ASP A 46 11.74 -5.96 9.48
N ARG A 47 10.59 -5.72 8.84
CA ARG A 47 10.50 -5.18 7.47
C ARG A 47 9.70 -3.89 7.34
N VAL A 48 8.75 -3.62 8.23
CA VAL A 48 7.82 -2.49 8.04
C VAL A 48 8.21 -1.34 8.94
N GLY A 49 9.01 -0.41 8.40
CA GLY A 49 9.48 0.77 9.13
C GLY A 49 8.35 1.55 9.80
N PHE A 50 7.26 1.79 9.07
CA PHE A 50 6.06 2.44 9.58
C PHE A 50 5.52 1.81 10.88
N TYR A 51 5.57 0.48 11.02
CA TYR A 51 5.03 -0.21 12.20
C TYR A 51 5.77 0.15 13.49
N HIS A 52 7.08 0.42 13.44
CA HIS A 52 7.85 0.91 14.59
C HIS A 52 7.57 2.37 14.93
N THR A 53 6.99 3.12 14.00
CA THR A 53 6.60 4.51 14.23
C THR A 53 5.34 4.60 15.10
N LEU A 54 4.59 3.50 15.22
CA LEU A 54 3.39 3.39 16.06
C LEU A 54 3.81 3.32 17.54
N LYS A 55 3.39 4.32 18.32
CA LYS A 55 3.92 4.55 19.68
C LYS A 55 3.19 3.73 20.72
N THR A 56 1.90 3.54 20.54
CA THR A 56 1.07 2.82 21.51
C THR A 56 0.75 1.40 21.03
N GLU A 57 0.52 0.50 21.98
CA GLU A 57 0.14 -0.86 21.66
C GLU A 57 -1.26 -0.91 21.02
N GLU A 58 -2.13 0.07 21.29
CA GLU A 58 -3.42 0.22 20.63
C GLU A 58 -3.24 0.57 19.13
N GLU A 59 -2.31 1.47 18.79
CA GLU A 59 -2.00 1.78 17.38
C GLU A 59 -1.49 0.54 16.64
N LYS A 60 -0.55 -0.21 17.25
CA LYS A 60 -0.03 -1.46 16.66
C LYS A 60 -1.11 -2.52 16.51
N ARG A 61 -1.94 -2.73 17.55
CA ARG A 61 -3.08 -3.66 17.49
C ARG A 61 -4.07 -3.26 16.41
N ARG A 62 -4.34 -1.96 16.24
CA ARG A 62 -5.21 -1.47 15.15
C ARG A 62 -4.61 -1.80 13.79
N PHE A 63 -3.32 -1.53 13.59
CA PHE A 63 -2.63 -1.86 12.34
C PHE A 63 -2.69 -3.37 12.04
N GLU A 64 -2.41 -4.21 13.04
CA GLU A 64 -2.52 -5.67 12.93
C GLU A 64 -3.93 -6.13 12.56
N LYS A 65 -4.97 -5.51 13.15
CA LYS A 65 -6.38 -5.84 12.87
C LYS A 65 -6.80 -5.40 11.47
N MET A 66 -6.36 -4.22 11.01
CA MET A 66 -6.55 -3.79 9.61
C MET A 66 -5.88 -4.77 8.65
N LEU A 67 -4.68 -5.27 8.99
CA LEU A 67 -3.95 -6.24 8.18
C LEU A 67 -4.66 -7.60 8.11
N GLN A 68 -5.17 -8.11 9.23
CA GLN A 68 -5.97 -9.34 9.22
C GLN A 68 -7.23 -9.21 8.37
N LEU A 69 -7.95 -8.09 8.51
CA LEU A 69 -9.16 -7.85 7.72
C LEU A 69 -8.84 -7.78 6.23
N PHE A 70 -7.84 -6.99 5.85
CA PHE A 70 -7.40 -6.88 4.45
C PHE A 70 -7.06 -8.25 3.86
N LEU A 71 -6.23 -9.05 4.55
CA LEU A 71 -5.85 -10.38 4.08
C LEU A 71 -6.99 -11.41 4.08
N SER A 72 -8.03 -11.20 4.89
CA SER A 72 -9.22 -12.07 4.90
C SER A 72 -10.21 -11.75 3.79
N GLU A 73 -10.22 -10.51 3.30
CA GLU A 73 -11.21 -10.00 2.34
C GLU A 73 -10.66 -9.82 0.94
N LYS A 74 -9.36 -9.56 0.80
CA LYS A 74 -8.70 -9.26 -0.48
C LYS A 74 -7.85 -10.45 -0.93
N ARG A 75 -8.05 -10.87 -2.18
CA ARG A 75 -7.24 -11.94 -2.77
C ARG A 75 -5.86 -11.38 -3.16
N ILE A 76 -4.82 -12.17 -2.92
CA ILE A 76 -3.47 -11.90 -3.40
C ILE A 76 -3.02 -13.12 -4.19
N THR A 77 -2.82 -12.93 -5.49
CA THR A 77 -2.52 -14.01 -6.43
C THR A 77 -1.16 -13.79 -7.06
N GLY A 78 -0.32 -14.81 -7.00
CA GLY A 78 0.99 -14.81 -7.65
C GLY A 78 0.89 -15.34 -9.06
N ILE A 79 1.35 -14.58 -10.03
CA ILE A 79 1.52 -15.00 -11.42
C ILE A 79 2.97 -15.44 -11.59
N ASP A 80 3.21 -16.73 -11.79
CA ASP A 80 4.55 -17.33 -11.87
C ASP A 80 5.45 -17.06 -10.65
N VAL A 81 4.84 -16.83 -9.48
CA VAL A 81 5.56 -16.56 -8.24
C VAL A 81 4.74 -17.04 -7.04
N GLU A 82 5.42 -17.57 -6.01
CA GLU A 82 4.75 -17.95 -4.77
C GLU A 82 4.43 -16.74 -3.89
N VAL A 83 3.23 -16.73 -3.33
CA VAL A 83 2.74 -15.73 -2.37
C VAL A 83 2.87 -16.29 -0.95
N ASP A 84 4.06 -16.14 -0.41
CA ASP A 84 4.40 -16.45 0.98
C ASP A 84 3.88 -15.39 1.98
N ASP A 85 4.01 -15.67 3.28
CA ASP A 85 3.57 -14.76 4.35
C ASP A 85 4.28 -13.40 4.30
N LEU A 86 5.55 -13.37 3.89
CA LEU A 86 6.28 -12.13 3.68
C LEU A 86 5.57 -11.27 2.64
N THR A 87 5.29 -11.83 1.47
CA THR A 87 4.61 -11.14 0.36
C THR A 87 3.25 -10.62 0.80
N LYS A 88 2.44 -11.45 1.48
CA LYS A 88 1.12 -11.06 1.98
C LYS A 88 1.20 -9.88 2.93
N VAL A 89 2.10 -9.95 3.92
CA VAL A 89 2.26 -8.88 4.92
C VAL A 89 2.75 -7.59 4.27
N LEU A 90 3.68 -7.65 3.31
CA LEU A 90 4.17 -6.46 2.62
C LEU A 90 3.08 -5.82 1.74
N VAL A 91 2.33 -6.62 0.97
CA VAL A 91 1.18 -6.11 0.18
C VAL A 91 0.16 -5.42 1.08
N ALA A 92 -0.27 -6.09 2.16
CA ALA A 92 -1.25 -5.54 3.06
C ALA A 92 -0.72 -4.28 3.79
N SER A 93 0.56 -4.26 4.15
CA SER A 93 1.19 -3.07 4.74
C SER A 93 1.20 -1.89 3.77
N SER A 94 1.51 -2.12 2.49
CA SER A 94 1.45 -1.08 1.46
C SER A 94 0.06 -0.48 1.32
N ALA A 95 -0.99 -1.29 1.43
CA ALA A 95 -2.37 -0.82 1.41
C ALA A 95 -2.71 -0.01 2.67
N ILE A 96 -2.31 -0.50 3.85
CA ILE A 96 -2.77 0.05 5.13
C ILE A 96 -2.05 1.35 5.51
N ILE A 97 -0.76 1.49 5.17
CA ILE A 97 0.04 2.65 5.56
C ILE A 97 -0.61 3.99 5.12
N PRO A 98 -0.99 4.18 3.85
CA PRO A 98 -1.65 5.41 3.40
C PRO A 98 -2.95 5.72 4.15
N ILE A 99 -3.73 4.68 4.48
CA ILE A 99 -5.08 4.85 5.02
C ILE A 99 -5.15 4.80 6.55
N PHE A 100 -4.03 4.57 7.23
CA PHE A 100 -4.02 4.34 8.67
C PHE A 100 -4.56 5.54 9.47
N GLY A 101 -4.43 6.77 8.98
CA GLY A 101 -5.02 7.96 9.62
C GLY A 101 -6.54 7.87 9.72
N PHE A 102 -7.18 7.37 8.67
CA PHE A 102 -8.63 7.29 8.57
C PHE A 102 -9.19 6.18 9.47
N ARG A 103 -10.26 6.47 10.21
CA ARG A 103 -10.86 5.50 11.14
C ARG A 103 -11.82 4.53 10.45
N ASP A 104 -12.53 4.99 9.42
CA ASP A 104 -13.65 4.27 8.80
C ASP A 104 -13.45 4.06 7.29
N TRP A 105 -12.20 3.99 6.84
CA TRP A 105 -11.86 3.85 5.43
C TRP A 105 -11.34 2.45 5.08
N GLU A 106 -11.82 1.90 3.96
CA GLU A 106 -11.42 0.58 3.44
C GLU A 106 -11.44 0.58 1.90
N TYR A 107 -10.57 -0.23 1.28
CA TYR A 107 -10.54 -0.43 -0.18
C TYR A 107 -11.75 -1.25 -0.66
N ARG A 108 -12.95 -0.67 -0.69
CA ARG A 108 -14.19 -1.40 -1.02
C ARG A 108 -14.18 -1.97 -2.44
N HIS A 109 -13.65 -1.23 -3.40
CA HIS A 109 -13.63 -1.60 -4.81
C HIS A 109 -12.35 -2.35 -5.24
N LEU A 110 -11.45 -2.67 -4.31
CA LEU A 110 -10.31 -3.53 -4.62
C LEU A 110 -10.76 -4.99 -4.59
N GLY A 111 -10.73 -5.68 -5.73
CA GLY A 111 -11.01 -7.11 -5.79
C GLY A 111 -9.80 -7.95 -5.41
N GLU A 112 -8.65 -7.66 -6.03
CA GLU A 112 -7.51 -8.56 -6.01
C GLU A 112 -6.18 -7.85 -6.30
N VAL A 113 -5.11 -8.35 -5.67
CA VAL A 113 -3.73 -7.91 -5.91
C VAL A 113 -2.98 -9.00 -6.66
N LEU A 114 -2.47 -8.67 -7.84
CA LEU A 114 -1.68 -9.57 -8.69
C LEU A 114 -0.19 -9.32 -8.47
N VAL A 115 0.56 -10.35 -8.10
CA VAL A 115 2.00 -10.28 -7.81
C VAL A 115 2.79 -11.03 -8.88
N PHE A 116 3.78 -10.36 -9.48
CA PHE A 116 4.61 -10.91 -10.56
C PHE A 116 6.08 -11.07 -10.11
N PRO A 117 6.87 -12.00 -10.69
CA PRO A 117 8.26 -12.24 -10.32
C PRO A 117 9.23 -11.13 -10.75
N GLY A 118 8.78 -10.17 -11.58
CA GLY A 118 9.62 -9.14 -12.16
C GLY A 118 8.83 -7.94 -12.70
N SER A 119 9.46 -7.15 -13.57
CA SER A 119 8.79 -5.99 -14.18
C SER A 119 7.63 -6.45 -15.07
N ILE A 120 6.45 -5.84 -14.87
CA ILE A 120 5.23 -6.09 -15.64
C ILE A 120 5.46 -5.88 -17.14
N LYS A 121 6.42 -5.02 -17.54
CA LYS A 121 6.81 -4.83 -18.96
C LYS A 121 7.15 -6.12 -19.71
N LYS A 122 7.58 -7.19 -19.02
CA LYS A 122 7.84 -8.50 -19.65
C LYS A 122 6.57 -9.32 -19.93
N TYR A 123 5.45 -8.91 -19.34
CA TYR A 123 4.13 -9.52 -19.46
C TYR A 123 3.15 -8.61 -20.23
N LYS A 124 3.66 -7.52 -20.83
CA LYS A 124 2.90 -6.69 -21.78
C LYS A 124 3.06 -7.31 -23.17
N ASP A 125 1.97 -7.79 -23.76
CA ASP A 125 1.94 -8.12 -25.19
C ASP A 125 2.21 -6.85 -26.01
N GLU A 126 2.98 -6.98 -27.11
CA GLU A 126 3.39 -5.88 -28.02
C GLU A 126 2.22 -5.12 -28.70
N LYS A 127 0.97 -5.51 -28.44
CA LYS A 127 -0.25 -4.87 -28.99
C LYS A 127 -1.07 -4.07 -27.96
N SER A 128 -0.61 -3.96 -26.71
CA SER A 128 -1.29 -3.19 -25.68
C SER A 128 -0.45 -1.98 -25.27
N GLU A 129 -0.81 -0.80 -25.77
CA GLU A 129 -0.30 0.50 -25.33
C GLU A 129 -0.85 0.93 -23.96
N ALA A 130 -1.19 0.00 -23.07
CA ALA A 130 -1.56 0.36 -21.71
C ALA A 130 -0.29 0.64 -20.91
N VAL A 131 -0.18 1.86 -20.39
CA VAL A 131 0.82 2.39 -19.45
C VAL A 131 0.66 1.64 -18.11
N SER A 132 1.10 2.15 -16.98
CA SER A 132 0.81 1.56 -15.66
C SER A 132 -0.69 1.71 -15.34
N GLU A 133 -1.56 1.19 -16.18
CA GLU A 133 -2.99 1.13 -15.90
C GLU A 133 -3.17 0.11 -14.79
N VAL A 134 -3.53 0.58 -13.61
CA VAL A 134 -4.56 -0.07 -12.80
C VAL A 134 -5.50 -0.73 -13.79
N LEU A 135 -5.48 -2.06 -13.88
CA LEU A 135 -6.25 -2.83 -14.86
C LEU A 135 -7.73 -2.75 -14.48
N GLY A 136 -8.32 -1.56 -14.59
CA GLY A 136 -9.74 -1.31 -14.56
C GLY A 136 -10.28 -1.67 -15.92
N ARG A 137 -10.52 -2.96 -16.15
CA ARG A 137 -11.47 -3.36 -17.20
C ARG A 137 -12.82 -2.78 -16.80
N VAL A 138 -13.22 -1.68 -17.42
CA VAL A 138 -14.59 -1.16 -17.36
C VAL A 138 -15.46 -2.10 -18.19
N ASN A 139 -15.74 -3.27 -17.64
CA ASN A 139 -16.96 -3.99 -17.96
C ASN A 139 -17.98 -3.45 -16.96
N PRO A 140 -19.10 -2.82 -17.38
CA PRO A 140 -20.07 -2.17 -16.47
C PRO A 140 -20.73 -3.13 -15.44
N PHE A 141 -20.33 -4.40 -15.45
CA PHE A 141 -20.80 -5.47 -14.57
C PHE A 141 -19.68 -6.09 -13.70
N GLN A 142 -18.43 -5.61 -13.75
CA GLN A 142 -17.32 -6.03 -12.88
C GLN A 142 -16.66 -4.80 -12.23
N ASN A 143 -17.13 -4.41 -11.05
CA ASN A 143 -16.71 -3.21 -10.31
C ASN A 143 -15.48 -3.42 -9.41
N ASP A 144 -14.63 -4.41 -9.71
CA ASP A 144 -13.49 -4.77 -8.87
C ASP A 144 -12.18 -4.35 -9.57
N HIS A 145 -11.48 -3.38 -8.99
CA HIS A 145 -10.15 -2.95 -9.42
C HIS A 145 -9.09 -3.98 -9.03
N TYR A 146 -8.02 -4.02 -9.82
CA TYR A 146 -6.84 -4.86 -9.57
C TYR A 146 -5.61 -3.98 -9.35
N VAL A 147 -4.82 -4.33 -8.34
CA VAL A 147 -3.49 -3.74 -8.13
C VAL A 147 -2.44 -4.73 -8.62
N THR A 148 -1.48 -4.26 -9.40
CA THR A 148 -0.40 -5.12 -9.91
C THR A 148 0.92 -4.74 -9.26
N LEU A 149 1.66 -5.73 -8.75
CA LEU A 149 2.90 -5.51 -8.03
C LEU A 149 3.99 -6.45 -8.53
N SER A 150 5.22 -5.96 -8.57
CA SER A 150 6.40 -6.80 -8.75
C SER A 150 6.93 -7.25 -7.39
N LYS A 151 6.96 -8.55 -7.08
CA LYS A 151 7.50 -9.10 -5.81
C LYS A 151 8.88 -8.52 -5.45
N PRO A 152 9.89 -8.52 -6.35
CA PRO A 152 11.19 -7.94 -6.01
C PRO A 152 11.15 -6.41 -5.82
N ALA A 153 10.21 -5.69 -6.43
CA ALA A 153 10.07 -4.24 -6.20
C ALA A 153 9.38 -3.97 -4.86
N LEU A 154 8.33 -4.72 -4.54
CA LEU A 154 7.64 -4.70 -3.25
C LEU A 154 8.63 -4.96 -2.10
N GLU A 155 9.38 -6.05 -2.18
CA GLU A 155 10.38 -6.38 -1.15
C GLU A 155 11.47 -5.32 -1.00
N ARG A 156 11.90 -4.70 -2.11
CA ARG A 156 12.88 -3.61 -2.08
C ARG A 156 12.34 -2.38 -1.36
N GLY A 157 11.08 -2.01 -1.62
CA GLY A 157 10.44 -0.85 -0.99
C GLY A 157 10.44 -0.92 0.55
N PHE A 158 10.31 -2.12 1.11
CA PHE A 158 10.38 -2.34 2.56
C PHE A 158 11.79 -2.65 3.10
N ASN A 159 12.79 -2.82 2.23
CA ASN A 159 14.17 -3.13 2.64
C ASN A 159 15.11 -1.92 2.63
N ASP A 160 14.86 -0.92 1.78
CA ASP A 160 15.75 0.22 1.63
C ASP A 160 14.98 1.55 1.62
N MET A 161 14.59 2.02 2.82
CA MET A 161 13.98 3.35 2.97
C MET A 161 14.91 4.50 2.53
N ALA A 162 16.18 4.23 2.17
CA ALA A 162 17.11 5.24 1.71
C ALA A 162 16.88 5.65 0.25
N ASP A 163 16.21 4.86 -0.59
CA ASP A 163 16.00 5.20 -2.00
C ASP A 163 14.72 6.03 -2.27
N ARG A 164 13.88 6.23 -1.24
CA ARG A 164 12.59 6.96 -1.27
C ARG A 164 11.50 6.29 -2.11
N LYS A 165 11.66 5.02 -2.47
CA LYS A 165 10.75 4.33 -3.38
C LYS A 165 10.07 3.17 -2.69
N ASN A 166 8.75 3.15 -2.74
CA ASN A 166 7.95 2.05 -2.27
C ASN A 166 6.81 1.82 -3.27
N VAL A 167 7.07 0.96 -4.26
CA VAL A 167 6.12 0.64 -5.34
C VAL A 167 4.77 0.17 -4.78
N GLY A 168 4.77 -0.56 -3.66
CA GLY A 168 3.51 -0.95 -3.04
C GLY A 168 2.69 0.26 -2.61
N ILE A 169 3.29 1.19 -1.86
CA ILE A 169 2.62 2.43 -1.44
C ILE A 169 2.21 3.26 -2.65
N HIS A 170 3.04 3.31 -3.69
CA HIS A 170 2.77 4.02 -4.94
C HIS A 170 1.49 3.53 -5.62
N GLU A 171 1.36 2.22 -5.88
CA GLU A 171 0.16 1.68 -6.55
C GLU A 171 -1.10 1.85 -5.69
N PHE A 172 -0.98 1.75 -4.36
CA PHE A 172 -2.10 2.03 -3.47
C PHE A 172 -2.44 3.52 -3.34
N ALA A 173 -1.51 4.43 -3.64
CA ALA A 173 -1.80 5.85 -3.74
C ALA A 173 -2.69 6.14 -4.97
N HIS A 174 -2.44 5.50 -6.11
CA HIS A 174 -3.34 5.60 -7.28
C HIS A 174 -4.75 5.08 -6.97
N MET A 175 -4.87 4.02 -6.18
CA MET A 175 -6.19 3.54 -5.71
C MET A 175 -6.91 4.54 -4.81
N LEU A 176 -6.16 5.37 -4.07
CA LEU A 176 -6.75 6.43 -3.25
C LEU A 176 -7.12 7.65 -4.07
N ASP A 177 -6.30 7.99 -5.07
CA ASP A 177 -6.63 9.02 -6.06
C ASP A 177 -7.98 8.71 -6.72
N GLN A 178 -8.15 7.46 -7.18
CA GLN A 178 -9.38 6.97 -7.81
C GLN A 178 -10.61 6.85 -6.89
N ALA A 179 -10.52 7.23 -5.62
CA ALA A 179 -11.61 6.99 -4.66
C ALA A 179 -12.89 7.78 -4.95
N ASP A 180 -12.80 8.92 -5.64
CA ASP A 180 -13.94 9.70 -6.13
C ASP A 180 -14.37 9.35 -7.57
N GLY A 181 -13.62 8.46 -8.23
CA GLY A 181 -13.86 8.02 -9.60
C GLY A 181 -12.92 8.63 -10.64
N GLU A 182 -12.11 9.62 -10.28
CA GLU A 182 -11.18 10.31 -11.19
C GLU A 182 -9.72 9.93 -10.89
N ILE A 183 -8.83 9.99 -11.89
CA ILE A 183 -7.39 9.77 -11.70
C ILE A 183 -6.66 11.05 -12.11
N ASP A 184 -6.62 12.01 -11.20
CA ASP A 184 -6.16 13.39 -11.47
C ASP A 184 -5.15 13.92 -10.43
N GLY A 185 -4.67 13.06 -9.53
CA GLY A 185 -3.77 13.42 -8.43
C GLY A 185 -4.42 14.23 -7.32
N THR A 186 -5.75 14.41 -7.33
CA THR A 186 -6.51 15.16 -6.34
C THR A 186 -7.36 14.22 -5.49
N PRO A 187 -6.99 13.98 -4.22
CA PRO A 187 -7.72 13.06 -3.37
C PRO A 187 -9.01 13.67 -2.78
N ALA A 188 -9.96 14.12 -3.62
CA ALA A 188 -11.13 14.89 -3.17
C ALA A 188 -12.13 14.07 -2.35
N ALA A 189 -12.11 12.74 -2.47
CA ALA A 189 -12.96 11.83 -1.67
C ALA A 189 -12.74 11.94 -0.15
N TYR A 190 -11.58 12.40 0.31
CA TYR A 190 -11.22 12.46 1.73
C TYR A 190 -10.41 13.69 2.14
N LEU A 191 -10.06 14.57 1.20
CA LEU A 191 -9.52 15.89 1.48
C LEU A 191 -10.68 16.87 1.79
N PRO A 192 -10.60 17.71 2.85
CA PRO A 192 -11.56 18.78 3.06
C PRO A 192 -11.70 19.68 1.83
N GLU A 193 -12.92 20.04 1.47
CA GLU A 193 -13.25 20.78 0.24
C GLU A 193 -12.43 22.08 0.11
N GLU A 194 -12.21 22.78 1.23
CA GLU A 194 -11.43 24.00 1.31
C GLU A 194 -9.93 23.81 1.01
N LEU A 195 -9.43 22.57 1.06
CA LEU A 195 -8.03 22.22 0.78
C LEU A 195 -7.82 21.69 -0.65
N VAL A 196 -8.90 21.38 -1.39
CA VAL A 196 -8.81 20.86 -2.76
C VAL A 196 -8.12 21.86 -3.69
N GLN A 197 -8.58 23.11 -3.74
CA GLN A 197 -7.92 24.13 -4.57
C GLN A 197 -6.47 24.43 -4.13
N PRO A 198 -6.17 24.66 -2.82
CA PRO A 198 -4.79 24.80 -2.36
C PRO A 198 -3.87 23.63 -2.73
N TRP A 199 -4.39 22.40 -2.70
CA TRP A 199 -3.67 21.21 -3.13
C TRP A 199 -3.32 21.26 -4.62
N GLN A 200 -4.32 21.48 -5.48
CA GLN A 200 -4.14 21.53 -6.93
C GLN A 200 -3.14 22.63 -7.33
N GLU A 201 -3.26 23.83 -6.77
CA GLU A 201 -2.32 24.92 -7.04
C GLU A 201 -0.89 24.59 -6.60
N LEU A 202 -0.72 23.93 -5.45
CA LEU A 202 0.60 23.50 -4.99
C LEU A 202 1.18 22.42 -5.89
N MET A 203 0.37 21.42 -6.26
CA MET A 203 0.72 20.34 -7.18
C MET A 203 1.23 20.91 -8.50
N TYR A 204 0.46 21.76 -9.18
CA TYR A 204 0.87 22.37 -10.46
C TYR A 204 2.19 23.14 -10.33
N ARG A 205 2.36 23.94 -9.26
CA ARG A 205 3.60 24.68 -9.00
C ARG A 205 4.79 23.73 -8.77
N LYS A 206 4.59 22.62 -8.06
CA LYS A 206 5.64 21.64 -7.78
C LYS A 206 6.02 20.83 -9.02
N ILE A 207 5.04 20.35 -9.80
CA ILE A 207 5.27 19.68 -11.09
C ILE A 207 6.09 20.59 -12.01
N LYS A 208 5.71 21.87 -12.14
CA LYS A 208 6.49 22.85 -12.93
C LYS A 208 7.94 22.98 -12.45
N LYS A 209 8.18 23.03 -11.14
CA LYS A 209 9.55 23.07 -10.58
C LYS A 209 10.33 21.79 -10.86
N ILE A 210 9.69 20.62 -10.80
CA ILE A 210 10.31 19.32 -11.16
C ILE A 210 10.75 19.32 -12.62
N ARG A 211 9.86 19.71 -13.55
CA ARG A 211 10.16 19.80 -14.99
C ARG A 211 11.31 20.75 -15.31
N GLN A 212 11.50 21.79 -14.49
CA GLN A 212 12.61 22.75 -14.61
C GLN A 212 13.92 22.29 -13.95
N GLY A 213 13.96 21.10 -13.32
CA GLY A 213 15.11 20.62 -12.56
C GLY A 213 15.35 21.40 -11.26
N LYS A 214 14.34 22.12 -10.75
CA LYS A 214 14.40 22.98 -9.54
C LYS A 214 13.75 22.33 -8.31
N SER A 215 13.73 21.00 -8.26
CA SER A 215 13.13 20.18 -7.20
C SER A 215 13.94 18.91 -7.03
N ASP A 216 14.03 18.37 -5.81
CA ASP A 216 14.67 17.07 -5.54
C ASP A 216 13.66 15.90 -5.42
N ILE A 217 12.38 16.17 -5.72
CA ILE A 217 11.38 15.13 -6.01
C ILE A 217 11.73 14.45 -7.33
N ASP A 218 11.55 13.13 -7.40
CA ASP A 218 11.84 12.33 -8.60
C ASP A 218 11.11 12.90 -9.84
N VAL A 219 11.82 13.00 -10.96
CA VAL A 219 11.30 13.54 -12.22
C VAL A 219 10.10 12.76 -12.75
N TYR A 220 9.99 11.48 -12.36
CA TYR A 220 8.85 10.63 -12.70
C TYR A 220 7.53 11.21 -12.19
N GLY A 221 7.54 11.87 -11.01
CA GLY A 221 6.37 12.55 -10.47
C GLY A 221 5.91 13.77 -11.27
N ALA A 222 6.57 14.15 -12.36
CA ALA A 222 6.10 15.19 -13.28
C ALA A 222 5.47 14.65 -14.57
N THR A 223 5.33 13.32 -14.68
CA THR A 223 4.72 12.62 -15.83
C THR A 223 3.24 12.97 -15.94
N SER A 224 2.52 12.91 -14.83
CA SER A 224 1.12 13.34 -14.68
C SER A 224 0.86 13.78 -13.24
N GLU A 225 -0.31 14.35 -12.99
CA GLU A 225 -0.80 14.74 -11.68
C GLU A 225 -0.99 13.53 -10.75
N ALA A 226 -1.57 12.43 -11.25
CA ALA A 226 -1.68 11.18 -10.50
C ALA A 226 -0.31 10.62 -10.10
N GLU A 227 0.67 10.64 -11.02
CA GLU A 227 2.04 10.23 -10.73
C GLU A 227 2.74 11.16 -9.73
N PHE A 228 2.44 12.46 -9.79
CA PHE A 228 2.89 13.40 -8.76
C PHE A 228 2.39 12.98 -7.39
N PHE A 229 1.07 12.72 -7.26
CA PHE A 229 0.45 12.33 -6.00
C PHE A 229 1.06 11.03 -5.45
N ALA A 230 1.20 10.00 -6.28
CA ALA A 230 1.80 8.73 -5.87
C ALA A 230 3.26 8.90 -5.42
N VAL A 231 4.09 9.64 -6.16
CA VAL A 231 5.50 9.89 -5.80
C VAL A 231 5.63 10.68 -4.50
N VAL A 232 4.84 11.73 -4.31
CA VAL A 232 4.93 12.52 -3.06
C VAL A 232 4.39 11.74 -1.86
N THR A 233 3.48 10.79 -2.08
CA THR A 233 2.99 9.84 -1.07
C THR A 233 4.09 8.88 -0.63
N GLU A 234 4.88 8.34 -1.57
CA GLU A 234 6.09 7.55 -1.23
C GLU A 234 7.05 8.37 -0.35
N TYR A 235 7.36 9.60 -0.77
CA TYR A 235 8.26 10.47 0.00
C TYR A 235 7.72 10.77 1.41
N PHE A 236 6.41 10.93 1.54
CA PHE A 236 5.75 11.26 2.81
C PHE A 236 5.88 10.13 3.84
N PHE A 237 5.77 8.87 3.41
CA PHE A 237 5.87 7.72 4.30
C PHE A 237 7.30 7.18 4.46
N GLU A 238 8.14 7.29 3.43
CA GLU A 238 9.52 6.76 3.44
C GLU A 238 10.53 7.76 4.02
N LYS A 239 10.42 9.06 3.70
CA LYS A 239 11.35 10.11 4.17
C LYS A 239 10.63 11.41 4.59
N PRO A 240 9.75 11.34 5.60
CA PRO A 240 8.99 12.49 6.05
C PRO A 240 9.84 13.66 6.55
N ASP A 241 10.98 13.39 7.20
CA ASP A 241 11.89 14.44 7.68
C ASP A 241 12.42 15.30 6.54
N GLN A 242 12.91 14.63 5.49
CA GLN A 242 13.44 15.30 4.31
C GLN A 242 12.34 16.06 3.57
N LEU A 243 11.16 15.45 3.40
CA LEU A 243 10.04 16.10 2.72
C LEU A 243 9.58 17.34 3.49
N ALA A 244 9.51 17.27 4.82
CA ALA A 244 9.14 18.40 5.67
C ALA A 244 10.19 19.52 5.66
N GLU A 245 11.48 19.19 5.56
CA GLU A 245 12.56 20.18 5.51
C GLU A 245 12.60 20.90 4.15
N LYS A 246 12.56 20.14 3.05
CA LYS A 246 12.73 20.68 1.70
C LYS A 246 11.44 21.15 1.04
N HIS A 247 10.30 20.58 1.42
CA HIS A 247 8.98 20.90 0.88
C HIS A 247 7.94 21.10 2.01
N PRO A 248 8.15 22.06 2.93
CA PRO A 248 7.32 22.21 4.13
C PRO A 248 5.82 22.42 3.84
N GLU A 249 5.48 23.21 2.83
CA GLU A 249 4.08 23.42 2.41
C GLU A 249 3.42 22.12 1.92
N LEU A 250 4.15 21.33 1.13
CA LEU A 250 3.66 20.05 0.60
C LEU A 250 3.49 19.04 1.72
N TYR A 251 4.46 18.95 2.64
CA TYR A 251 4.36 18.09 3.81
C TYR A 251 3.17 18.45 4.70
N LYS A 252 2.90 19.75 4.88
CA LYS A 252 1.76 20.23 5.67
C LYS A 252 0.44 19.80 5.04
N LEU A 253 0.26 19.95 3.73
CA LEU A 253 -0.96 19.49 3.05
C LEU A 253 -1.10 17.97 3.09
N LEU A 254 -0.02 17.22 2.84
CA LEU A 254 -0.06 15.76 2.92
C LEU A 254 -0.41 15.23 4.32
N THR A 255 -0.05 15.98 5.37
CA THR A 255 -0.48 15.68 6.75
C THR A 255 -2.00 15.78 6.90
N GLN A 256 -2.64 16.72 6.21
CA GLN A 256 -4.10 16.86 6.18
C GLN A 256 -4.74 15.78 5.29
N VAL A 257 -4.17 15.55 4.10
CA VAL A 257 -4.63 14.52 3.14
C VAL A 257 -4.72 13.16 3.81
N PHE A 258 -3.67 12.73 4.51
CA PHE A 258 -3.60 11.39 5.09
C PHE A 258 -4.07 11.28 6.54
N ASP A 259 -4.46 12.39 7.18
CA ASP A 259 -4.68 12.49 8.64
C ASP A 259 -3.55 11.81 9.47
N GLN A 260 -2.31 12.02 9.03
CA GLN A 260 -1.13 11.38 9.60
C GLN A 260 0.03 12.36 9.66
N ASN A 261 0.87 12.25 10.69
CA ASN A 261 2.12 13.02 10.77
C ASN A 261 3.32 12.10 10.98
N PRO A 262 3.88 11.51 9.91
CA PRO A 262 4.97 10.55 10.02
C PRO A 262 6.23 11.17 10.66
N LYS A 263 6.59 12.43 10.37
CA LYS A 263 7.74 13.13 10.97
C LYS A 263 7.76 13.08 12.49
N ARG A 264 6.59 13.29 13.14
CA ARG A 264 6.48 13.24 14.62
C ARG A 264 6.67 11.83 15.20
N ARG A 265 6.78 10.81 14.35
CA ARG A 265 6.96 9.40 14.71
C ARG A 265 8.37 8.87 14.40
N PHE A 266 9.11 9.44 13.44
CA PHE A 266 10.50 9.07 13.12
C PHE A 266 11.54 9.75 14.03
N ARG A 267 11.64 9.35 15.30
CA ARG A 267 12.77 9.71 16.20
C ARG A 267 13.73 8.54 16.47
N ILE A 268 13.63 7.47 15.69
CA ILE A 268 14.33 6.22 15.92
C ILE A 268 15.36 6.01 14.81
N ASN A 269 16.59 5.58 15.15
CA ASN A 269 17.63 5.25 14.16
C ASN A 269 17.30 3.92 13.46
N PHE A 270 16.42 3.98 12.46
CA PHE A 270 15.88 2.84 11.73
C PHE A 270 16.93 1.96 11.05
N LYS A 271 18.09 2.50 10.70
CA LYS A 271 19.18 1.77 10.04
C LYS A 271 19.76 0.65 10.91
N GLN A 272 19.56 0.73 12.23
CA GLN A 272 19.96 -0.32 13.19
C GLN A 272 18.84 -1.33 13.46
N LEU A 273 17.56 -0.95 13.27
CA LEU A 273 16.39 -1.77 13.60
C LEU A 273 15.87 -2.59 12.42
N LEU A 274 15.86 -2.03 11.21
CA LEU A 274 15.35 -2.69 10.00
C LEU A 274 16.44 -3.47 9.27
N ASN A 275 17.41 -4.05 9.97
CA ASN A 275 18.37 -4.92 9.32
C ASN A 275 17.65 -6.24 8.96
N PRO A 276 17.24 -6.49 7.70
CA PRO A 276 16.30 -7.55 7.33
C PRO A 276 16.90 -8.96 7.45
N TYR A 277 18.15 -9.06 7.94
CA TYR A 277 18.93 -10.27 8.05
C TYR A 277 19.55 -10.48 9.44
N GLY A 278 19.35 -9.57 10.40
CA GLY A 278 20.05 -9.62 11.70
C GLY A 278 21.59 -9.63 11.60
N LYS A 279 22.15 -9.52 10.39
CA LYS A 279 23.58 -9.59 10.05
C LYS A 279 23.79 -8.75 8.80
N ARG A 280 24.83 -7.90 8.75
CA ARG A 280 25.18 -7.17 7.51
C ARG A 280 25.37 -8.20 6.39
N ILE A 281 24.68 -8.06 5.25
CA ILE A 281 24.92 -8.92 4.07
C ILE A 281 26.41 -8.91 3.78
N GLY A 282 27.03 -10.08 3.89
CA GLY A 282 28.44 -10.26 3.67
C GLY A 282 28.77 -9.87 2.22
N ARG A 283 29.91 -9.21 2.00
CA ARG A 283 30.37 -8.81 0.63
C ARG A 283 30.28 -9.96 -0.38
N ASN A 284 30.44 -11.21 0.07
CA ASN A 284 30.45 -12.41 -0.76
C ASN A 284 29.13 -13.18 -0.80
N GLU A 285 28.08 -12.75 -0.09
CA GLU A 285 26.77 -13.40 -0.09
C GLU A 285 25.97 -13.10 -1.37
N PRO A 286 25.01 -13.96 -1.75
CA PRO A 286 24.12 -13.70 -2.89
C PRO A 286 23.38 -12.36 -2.78
N CYS A 287 23.30 -11.62 -3.89
CA CYS A 287 22.71 -10.29 -3.90
C CYS A 287 21.18 -10.35 -3.89
N PRO A 288 20.49 -9.61 -3.00
CA PRO A 288 19.04 -9.70 -2.80
C PRO A 288 18.18 -9.17 -3.96
N CYS A 289 18.79 -8.57 -4.99
CA CYS A 289 18.08 -8.09 -6.18
C CYS A 289 17.74 -9.19 -7.20
N GLY A 290 18.04 -10.46 -6.90
CA GLY A 290 17.77 -11.60 -7.79
C GLY A 290 18.73 -11.71 -8.98
N SER A 291 19.86 -10.99 -8.98
CA SER A 291 20.81 -10.98 -10.10
C SER A 291 21.69 -12.23 -10.23
N GLY A 292 21.65 -13.15 -9.26
CA GLY A 292 22.57 -14.30 -9.17
C GLY A 292 24.03 -13.95 -8.82
N LYS A 293 24.38 -12.67 -8.67
CA LYS A 293 25.75 -12.20 -8.36
C LYS A 293 25.97 -12.04 -6.85
N LYS A 294 27.24 -12.00 -6.41
CA LYS A 294 27.61 -11.62 -5.03
C LYS A 294 27.26 -10.15 -4.76
N TYR A 295 26.88 -9.79 -3.53
CA TYR A 295 26.45 -8.44 -3.16
C TYR A 295 27.48 -7.36 -3.54
N LYS A 296 28.79 -7.62 -3.32
CA LYS A 296 29.88 -6.71 -3.70
C LYS A 296 30.02 -6.45 -5.21
N GLN A 297 29.46 -7.32 -6.05
CA GLN A 297 29.54 -7.26 -7.52
C GLN A 297 28.22 -6.79 -8.16
N CYS A 298 27.25 -6.37 -7.36
CA CYS A 298 25.94 -5.95 -7.85
C CYS A 298 25.46 -4.67 -7.15
N CYS A 299 24.50 -4.77 -6.22
CA CYS A 299 23.88 -3.60 -5.60
C CYS A 299 24.85 -2.77 -4.75
N MET A 300 25.96 -3.35 -4.27
CA MET A 300 26.97 -2.58 -3.53
C MET A 300 27.72 -1.57 -4.42
N LEU A 301 27.90 -1.87 -5.72
CA LEU A 301 28.57 -0.95 -6.67
C LEU A 301 27.68 0.21 -7.10
N LYS A 302 26.36 0.00 -7.05
CA LYS A 302 25.34 1.01 -7.40
C LYS A 302 25.07 2.03 -6.28
N ARG A 303 25.74 1.88 -5.13
CA ARG A 303 25.62 2.75 -3.95
C ARG A 303 26.68 3.86 -3.89
N LYS A 304 27.50 4.00 -4.93
CA LYS A 304 28.40 5.15 -5.15
C LYS A 304 27.75 6.09 -6.14
#